data_AF-W7DZP0-F1
#
_entry.id   AF-W7DZP0-F1
#
_cell.length_a   1.000
_cell.length_b   1.000
_cell.length_c   1.000
_cell.angle_alpha   90.00
_cell.angle_beta   90.00
_cell.angle_gamma   90.00
#
_symmetry.space_group_name_H-M   'P 1'
#
loop_
_entity.id
_entity.type
_entity.pdbx_description
1 polymer ?
#
loop_
_entity_poly.entity_id
_entity_poly.type
_entity_poly.pdbx_seq_one_letter_code
_entity_poly.pdbx_strand_id
1 'polypeptide(L)'
;MPLRCPAGALPEAYRLICLRSLRCFARGLFRVDYSFGSEGSKKCNYCTQQKEKCSPVPEYVKEEFAAFVAAMDLLAAADASDEPEEHRPLARRMVEDAALVLVRRVQVTRSQEKELSVVGLLAASHQVLVEIRDGLRRLEGRVAAMESVVLASGKGPVPRPGGAAEEEEEEESMVSWSESDRRSLGPGSAEGSESEV
;
A
#
# COMPACT_ATOMS: atom_id res chain seq x y z
N MET A 1 20.64 12.33 -10.25
CA MET A 1 20.39 13.19 -9.08
C MET A 1 20.32 12.29 -7.86
N PRO A 2 21.02 12.57 -6.75
CA PRO A 2 20.82 11.82 -5.52
C PRO A 2 19.35 11.99 -5.09
N LEU A 3 18.71 10.90 -4.68
CA LEU A 3 17.41 10.96 -3.99
C LEU A 3 17.57 11.94 -2.83
N ARG A 4 16.73 12.97 -2.80
CA ARG A 4 16.69 13.87 -1.65
C ARG A 4 16.22 13.04 -0.48
N CYS A 5 17.05 12.95 0.56
CA CYS A 5 16.60 12.45 1.85
C CYS A 5 15.38 13.29 2.27
N PRO A 6 14.29 12.71 2.76
CA PRO A 6 13.19 13.47 3.36
C PRO A 6 13.74 14.46 4.37
N ALA A 7 13.06 15.61 4.50
CA ALA A 7 13.35 16.53 5.58
C ALA A 7 13.16 15.80 6.92
N GLY A 8 14.24 15.64 7.70
CA GLY A 8 14.25 14.97 9.00
C GLY A 8 14.74 13.51 8.99
N ALA A 9 15.00 12.92 7.84
CA ALA A 9 15.59 11.58 7.75
C ALA A 9 17.13 11.65 7.74
N LEU A 10 17.78 10.74 8.47
CA LEU A 10 19.24 10.59 8.43
C LEU A 10 19.66 10.10 7.04
N PRO A 11 20.51 10.85 6.30
CA PRO A 11 20.99 10.44 4.99
C PRO A 11 21.70 9.09 4.97
N GLU A 12 22.28 8.66 6.10
CA GLU A 12 22.87 7.32 6.25
C GLU A 12 21.82 6.21 6.16
N ALA A 13 20.62 6.42 6.71
CA ALA A 13 19.55 5.42 6.76
C ALA A 13 18.98 5.07 5.36
N TYR A 14 19.20 5.95 4.38
CA TYR A 14 18.66 5.82 3.02
C TYR A 14 19.69 5.39 1.98
N ARG A 15 20.97 5.20 2.36
CA ARG A 15 22.08 4.98 1.41
C ARG A 15 22.90 3.74 1.73
N LEU A 16 22.26 2.63 2.04
CA LEU A 16 23.00 1.40 2.35
C LEU A 16 23.35 0.58 1.10
N ILE A 17 22.49 0.55 0.06
CA ILE A 17 22.72 -0.30 -1.13
C ILE A 17 22.23 0.33 -2.43
N CYS A 18 22.82 -0.07 -3.56
CA CYS A 18 22.36 0.32 -4.90
C CYS A 18 21.64 -0.83 -5.62
N LEU A 19 20.80 -0.50 -6.60
CA LEU A 19 20.03 -1.49 -7.38
C LEU A 19 20.92 -2.48 -8.13
N ARG A 20 22.15 -2.10 -8.51
CA ARG A 20 23.08 -3.01 -9.19
C ARG A 20 23.60 -4.06 -8.22
N SER A 21 24.02 -3.66 -7.03
CA SER A 21 24.42 -4.56 -5.94
C SER A 21 23.25 -5.45 -5.52
N LEU A 22 22.05 -4.90 -5.40
CA LEU A 22 20.86 -5.67 -5.06
C LEU A 22 20.54 -6.77 -6.10
N ARG A 23 20.71 -6.48 -7.40
CA ARG A 23 20.60 -7.50 -8.47
C ARG A 23 21.68 -8.57 -8.37
N CYS A 24 22.85 -8.26 -7.82
CA CYS A 24 23.86 -9.27 -7.55
C CYS A 24 23.37 -10.22 -6.44
N PHE A 25 22.82 -9.70 -5.33
CA PHE A 25 22.21 -10.52 -4.29
C PHE A 25 21.07 -11.39 -4.80
N ALA A 26 20.17 -10.85 -5.62
CA ALA A 26 19.10 -11.62 -6.25
C ALA A 26 19.57 -12.73 -7.21
N ARG A 27 20.87 -12.73 -7.57
CA ARG A 27 21.53 -13.78 -8.39
C ARG A 27 22.40 -14.71 -7.55
N GLY A 28 22.32 -14.63 -6.22
CA GLY A 28 23.15 -15.42 -5.30
C GLY A 28 24.60 -14.94 -5.18
N LEU A 29 24.92 -13.71 -5.61
CA LEU A 29 26.25 -13.13 -5.47
C LEU A 29 26.34 -12.31 -4.18
N PHE A 30 26.79 -12.94 -3.10
CA PHE A 30 26.88 -12.33 -1.77
C PHE A 30 28.20 -11.59 -1.49
N ARG A 31 29.25 -11.84 -2.28
CA ARG A 31 30.57 -11.18 -2.14
C ARG A 31 30.62 -9.85 -2.89
N VAL A 32 29.74 -8.92 -2.52
CA VAL A 32 29.61 -7.61 -3.17
C VAL A 32 29.87 -6.53 -2.13
N ASP A 33 30.87 -5.68 -2.38
CA ASP A 33 31.09 -4.50 -1.54
C ASP A 33 30.11 -3.40 -1.93
N TYR A 34 28.92 -3.44 -1.32
CA TYR A 34 27.85 -2.50 -1.61
C TYR A 34 27.89 -1.22 -0.77
N SER A 35 28.87 -1.11 0.14
CA SER A 35 29.02 0.04 1.03
C SER A 35 29.36 1.32 0.25
N PHE A 36 29.01 2.48 0.82
CA PHE A 36 29.42 3.78 0.27
C PHE A 36 30.65 4.26 1.05
N GLY A 37 31.79 4.38 0.37
CA GLY A 37 33.06 4.69 1.02
C GLY A 37 33.18 6.06 1.70
N SER A 38 32.23 6.96 1.55
CA SER A 38 32.18 8.23 2.30
C SER A 38 30.77 8.80 2.40
N GLU A 39 30.53 9.58 3.46
CA GLU A 39 29.34 10.43 3.57
C GLU A 39 29.25 11.35 2.34
N GLY A 40 28.12 11.30 1.65
CA GLY A 40 27.92 12.07 0.42
C GLY A 40 28.42 11.42 -0.87
N SER A 41 29.05 10.23 -0.82
CA SER A 41 29.43 9.53 -2.05
C SER A 41 28.21 9.27 -2.94
N LYS A 42 28.38 9.54 -4.23
CA LYS A 42 27.34 9.28 -5.25
C LYS A 42 27.35 7.83 -5.75
N LYS A 43 28.37 7.05 -5.39
CA LYS A 43 28.57 5.66 -5.85
C LYS A 43 28.94 4.74 -4.69
N CYS A 44 28.35 3.54 -4.67
CA CYS A 44 28.84 2.48 -3.81
C CYS A 44 30.18 1.94 -4.32
N ASN A 45 30.95 1.29 -3.46
CA ASN A 45 32.26 0.74 -3.77
C ASN A 45 32.21 -0.23 -4.96
N TYR A 46 31.19 -1.09 -5.02
CA TYR A 46 30.96 -1.97 -6.16
C TYR A 46 30.84 -1.20 -7.48
N CYS A 47 29.96 -0.19 -7.55
CA CYS A 47 29.82 0.62 -8.76
C CYS A 47 31.07 1.46 -9.07
N THR A 48 31.82 1.87 -8.05
CA THR A 48 33.09 2.60 -8.21
C THR A 48 34.13 1.71 -8.85
N GLN A 49 34.31 0.48 -8.36
CA GLN A 49 35.24 -0.51 -8.93
C GLN A 49 34.88 -0.84 -10.39
N GLN A 50 33.58 -0.98 -10.68
CA GLN A 50 33.09 -1.29 -12.03
C GLN A 50 33.07 -0.09 -12.98
N LYS A 51 33.44 1.12 -12.52
CA LYS A 51 33.35 2.39 -13.29
C LYS A 51 31.96 2.70 -13.84
N GLU A 52 30.92 2.24 -13.15
CA GLU A 52 29.54 2.22 -13.66
C GLU A 52 28.66 3.29 -12.99
N LYS A 53 27.47 3.52 -13.57
CA LYS A 53 26.47 4.39 -12.95
C LYS A 53 25.85 3.71 -11.74
N CYS A 54 25.82 4.40 -10.61
CA CYS A 54 25.17 3.93 -9.38
C CYS A 54 23.73 4.45 -9.33
N SER A 55 22.77 3.58 -9.01
CA SER A 55 21.37 3.96 -8.75
C SER A 55 21.01 3.48 -7.35
N PRO A 56 20.95 4.38 -6.35
CA PRO A 56 20.52 4.02 -5.00
C PRO A 56 19.08 3.51 -5.00
N VAL A 57 18.75 2.66 -4.02
CA VAL A 57 17.39 2.16 -3.80
C VAL A 57 16.48 3.35 -3.44
N PRO A 58 15.32 3.52 -4.09
CA PRO A 58 14.34 4.54 -3.74
C PRO A 58 13.77 4.38 -2.34
N GLU A 59 13.33 5.48 -1.74
CA GLU A 59 12.71 5.48 -0.41
C GLU A 59 11.36 4.78 -0.34
N TYR A 60 10.56 4.85 -1.41
CA TYR A 60 9.19 4.34 -1.41
C TYR A 60 9.09 2.81 -1.22
N VAL A 61 10.20 2.07 -1.26
CA VAL A 61 10.27 0.62 -1.00
C VAL A 61 10.81 0.31 0.40
N LYS A 62 10.46 1.13 1.39
CA LYS A 62 10.97 1.04 2.77
C LYS A 62 10.70 -0.32 3.40
N GLU A 63 9.53 -0.90 3.15
CA GLU A 63 9.11 -2.19 3.74
C GLU A 63 9.89 -3.36 3.14
N GLU A 64 9.98 -3.42 1.81
CA GLU A 64 10.75 -4.45 1.12
C GLU A 64 12.25 -4.31 1.41
N PHE A 65 12.72 -3.09 1.62
CA PHE A 65 14.09 -2.83 2.04
C PHE A 65 14.36 -3.31 3.47
N ALA A 66 13.44 -3.09 4.41
CA ALA A 66 13.55 -3.62 5.77
C ALA A 66 13.59 -5.15 5.78
N ALA A 67 12.77 -5.81 4.97
CA ALA A 67 12.80 -7.27 4.82
C ALA A 67 14.15 -7.77 4.27
N PHE A 68 14.73 -7.06 3.30
CA PHE A 68 16.06 -7.37 2.78
C PHE A 68 17.15 -7.22 3.84
N VAL A 69 17.11 -6.14 4.64
CA VAL A 69 18.07 -5.92 5.74
C VAL A 69 17.96 -7.03 6.79
N ALA A 70 16.75 -7.39 7.20
CA ALA A 70 16.54 -8.49 8.15
C ALA A 70 17.08 -9.82 7.62
N ALA A 71 16.92 -10.12 6.33
CA ALA A 71 17.50 -11.31 5.72
C ALA A 71 19.05 -11.27 5.71
N MET A 72 19.64 -10.10 5.45
CA MET A 72 21.10 -9.91 5.51
C MET A 72 21.64 -10.11 6.93
N ASP A 73 20.92 -9.65 7.95
CA ASP A 73 21.29 -9.86 9.36
C ASP A 73 21.25 -11.35 9.73
N LEU A 74 20.23 -12.09 9.24
CA LEU A 74 20.17 -13.55 9.42
C LEU A 74 21.33 -14.27 8.73
N LEU A 75 21.70 -13.84 7.53
CA LEU A 75 22.86 -14.39 6.81
C LEU A 75 24.16 -14.10 7.57
N ALA A 76 24.34 -12.88 8.07
CA ALA A 76 25.49 -12.52 8.88
C ALA A 76 25.56 -13.34 10.18
N ALA A 77 24.44 -13.57 10.85
CA ALA A 77 24.35 -14.43 12.02
C ALA A 77 24.69 -15.89 11.68
N ALA A 78 24.20 -16.42 10.56
CA ALA A 78 24.52 -17.78 10.10
C ALA A 78 25.99 -17.94 9.68
N ASP A 79 26.63 -16.88 9.16
CA ASP A 79 28.05 -16.89 8.82
C ASP A 79 28.97 -16.76 10.05
N ALA A 80 28.50 -16.10 11.12
CA ALA A 80 29.23 -15.96 12.39
C ALA A 80 29.06 -17.17 13.34
N SER A 81 28.10 -18.04 13.05
CA SER A 81 27.74 -19.16 13.90
C SER A 81 28.45 -20.46 13.52
N ASP A 82 28.82 -21.27 14.52
CA ASP A 82 29.31 -22.65 14.35
C ASP A 82 28.16 -23.68 14.19
N GLU A 83 26.91 -23.20 14.16
CA GLU A 83 25.68 -23.99 13.95
C GLU A 83 25.68 -24.71 12.58
N PRO A 84 24.86 -25.78 12.41
CA PRO A 84 24.94 -26.66 11.26
C PRO A 84 24.86 -25.92 9.92
N GLU A 85 25.65 -26.40 8.95
CA GLU A 85 25.76 -25.86 7.57
C GLU A 85 24.41 -25.64 6.88
N GLU A 86 23.34 -26.27 7.34
CA GLU A 86 21.98 -26.22 6.80
C GLU A 86 21.29 -24.85 6.99
N HIS A 87 21.70 -24.04 7.98
CA HIS A 87 21.09 -22.71 8.19
C HIS A 87 21.59 -21.65 7.20
N ARG A 88 22.83 -21.77 6.73
CA ARG A 88 23.44 -20.85 5.76
C ARG A 88 22.73 -20.82 4.39
N PRO A 89 22.41 -21.95 3.73
CA PRO A 89 21.70 -21.93 2.46
C PRO A 89 20.27 -21.39 2.60
N LEU A 90 19.61 -21.64 3.74
CA LEU A 90 18.30 -21.06 4.02
C LEU A 90 18.39 -19.52 4.11
N ALA A 91 19.33 -18.99 4.88
CA ALA A 91 19.54 -17.55 5.01
C ALA A 91 19.91 -16.89 3.67
N ARG A 92 20.75 -17.54 2.86
CA ARG A 92 21.09 -17.09 1.49
C ARG A 92 19.86 -16.99 0.61
N ARG A 93 19.01 -18.01 0.63
CA ARG A 93 17.77 -18.03 -0.15
C ARG A 93 16.82 -16.91 0.29
N MET A 94 16.70 -16.65 1.59
CA MET A 94 15.91 -15.52 2.10
C MET A 94 16.43 -14.17 1.59
N VAL A 95 17.75 -13.98 1.54
CA VAL A 95 18.36 -12.76 0.97
C VAL A 95 18.10 -12.66 -0.52
N GLU A 96 18.25 -13.75 -1.28
CA GLU A 96 17.95 -13.80 -2.71
C GLU A 96 16.49 -13.42 -3.00
N ASP A 97 15.55 -14.03 -2.29
CA ASP A 97 14.11 -13.79 -2.43
C ASP A 97 13.75 -12.35 -2.07
N ALA A 98 14.24 -11.85 -0.93
CA ALA A 98 14.01 -10.46 -0.51
C ALA A 98 14.60 -9.45 -1.51
N ALA A 99 15.81 -9.73 -2.02
CA ALA A 99 16.44 -8.90 -3.04
C ALA A 99 15.64 -8.90 -4.36
N LEU A 100 15.12 -10.06 -4.78
CA LEU A 100 14.29 -10.19 -5.97
C LEU A 100 13.00 -9.37 -5.85
N VAL A 101 12.29 -9.50 -4.71
CA VAL A 101 11.08 -8.73 -4.41
C VAL A 101 11.35 -7.23 -4.49
N LEU A 102 12.42 -6.78 -3.82
CA LEU A 102 12.81 -5.38 -3.80
C LEU A 102 13.17 -4.84 -5.20
N VAL A 103 13.94 -5.60 -6.00
CA VAL A 103 14.26 -5.21 -7.40
C VAL A 103 12.99 -5.10 -8.23
N ARG A 104 12.08 -6.08 -8.15
CA ARG A 104 10.83 -6.10 -8.91
C ARG A 104 9.95 -4.91 -8.53
N ARG A 105 9.80 -4.62 -7.24
CA ARG A 105 8.98 -3.49 -6.76
C ARG A 105 9.47 -2.16 -7.31
N VAL A 106 10.78 -1.92 -7.25
CA VAL A 106 11.39 -0.71 -7.82
C VAL A 106 11.20 -0.65 -9.33
N GLN A 107 11.33 -1.77 -10.03
CA GLN A 107 11.13 -1.82 -11.48
C GLN A 107 9.68 -1.50 -11.87
N VAL A 108 8.70 -2.14 -11.23
CA VAL A 108 7.26 -1.92 -11.47
C VAL A 108 6.87 -0.47 -11.18
N THR A 109 7.34 0.07 -10.05
CA THR A 109 7.03 1.45 -9.68
C THR A 109 7.63 2.43 -10.69
N ARG A 110 8.88 2.21 -11.12
CA ARG A 110 9.51 3.05 -12.16
C ARG A 110 8.86 2.92 -13.54
N SER A 111 8.27 1.77 -13.90
CA SER A 111 7.49 1.67 -15.14
C SER A 111 6.17 2.42 -15.01
N GLN A 112 5.48 2.26 -13.88
CA GLN A 112 4.24 3.00 -13.61
C GLN A 112 4.45 4.51 -13.61
N GLU A 113 5.54 5.01 -13.02
CA GLU A 113 5.91 6.44 -13.07
C GLU A 113 6.21 6.95 -14.49
N LYS A 114 6.68 6.08 -15.39
CA LYS A 114 6.90 6.46 -16.80
C LYS A 114 5.61 6.49 -17.60
N GLU A 115 4.69 5.59 -17.31
CA GLU A 115 3.39 5.48 -17.98
C GLU A 115 2.40 6.54 -17.47
N LEU A 116 2.40 6.81 -16.16
CA LEU A 116 1.64 7.88 -15.54
C LEU A 116 2.39 9.19 -15.72
N SER A 117 2.10 9.88 -16.83
CA SER A 117 2.55 11.27 -16.96
C SER A 117 2.09 12.08 -15.74
N VAL A 118 2.92 13.00 -15.25
CA VAL A 118 2.58 13.91 -14.14
C VAL A 118 1.23 14.61 -14.41
N VAL A 119 0.95 14.91 -15.68
CA VAL A 119 -0.31 15.47 -16.16
C VAL A 119 -1.48 14.50 -15.94
N GLY A 120 -1.32 13.22 -16.24
CA GLY A 120 -2.33 12.18 -16.01
C GLY A 120 -2.64 11.99 -14.52
N LEU A 121 -1.62 11.99 -13.66
CA LEU A 121 -1.82 11.88 -12.22
C LEU A 121 -2.52 13.13 -11.64
N LEU A 122 -2.13 14.33 -12.10
CA LEU A 122 -2.77 15.59 -11.72
C LEU A 122 -4.24 15.64 -12.19
N ALA A 123 -4.51 15.20 -13.41
CA ALA A 123 -5.86 15.14 -13.96
C ALA A 123 -6.75 14.17 -13.16
N ALA A 124 -6.25 12.97 -12.86
CA ALA A 124 -6.96 12.00 -12.02
C ALA A 124 -7.23 12.56 -10.61
N SER A 125 -6.23 13.21 -10.00
CA SER A 125 -6.38 13.84 -8.68
C SER A 125 -7.43 14.96 -8.71
N HIS A 126 -7.41 15.80 -9.74
CA HIS A 126 -8.41 16.86 -9.92
C HIS A 126 -9.82 16.30 -10.10
N GLN A 127 -9.96 15.20 -10.85
CA GLN A 127 -11.25 14.52 -11.04
C GLN A 127 -11.84 14.02 -9.71
N VAL A 128 -11.01 13.38 -8.86
CA VAL A 128 -11.45 12.94 -7.52
C VAL A 128 -11.90 14.12 -6.66
N LEU A 129 -11.18 15.24 -6.70
CA LEU A 129 -11.58 16.45 -5.96
C LEU A 129 -12.92 17.03 -6.44
N VAL A 130 -13.17 17.00 -7.75
CA VAL A 130 -14.46 17.41 -8.32
C VAL A 130 -15.58 16.49 -7.82
N GLU A 131 -15.37 15.18 -7.83
CA GLU A 131 -16.35 14.19 -7.36
C GLU A 131 -16.67 14.35 -5.87
N ILE A 132 -15.64 14.56 -5.04
CA ILE A 132 -15.81 14.84 -3.61
C ILE A 132 -16.63 16.12 -3.41
N ARG A 133 -16.29 17.20 -4.13
CA ARG A 133 -16.99 18.48 -4.02
C ARG A 133 -18.47 18.36 -4.42
N ASP A 134 -18.75 17.64 -5.49
CA ASP A 134 -20.12 17.43 -5.94
C ASP A 134 -20.89 16.48 -5.00
N GLY A 135 -20.20 15.51 -4.40
CA GLY A 135 -20.74 14.68 -3.31
C GLY A 135 -21.15 15.51 -2.10
N LEU A 136 -20.30 16.43 -1.65
CA LEU A 136 -20.59 17.33 -0.53
C LEU A 136 -21.78 18.23 -0.81
N ARG A 137 -21.86 18.85 -2.00
CA ARG A 137 -23.01 19.67 -2.41
C ARG A 137 -24.33 18.88 -2.39
N ARG A 138 -24.31 17.63 -2.87
CA ARG A 138 -25.49 16.75 -2.81
C ARG A 138 -25.88 16.42 -1.37
N LEU A 139 -24.90 16.20 -0.50
CA LEU A 139 -25.13 15.93 0.91
C LEU A 139 -25.75 17.15 1.62
N GLU A 140 -25.20 18.34 1.39
CA GLU A 140 -25.73 19.62 1.89
C GLU A 140 -27.18 19.83 1.48
N GLY A 141 -27.52 19.58 0.20
CA GLY A 141 -28.90 19.67 -0.29
C GLY A 141 -29.85 18.68 0.41
N ARG A 142 -29.40 17.46 0.69
CA ARG A 142 -30.20 16.45 1.43
C ARG A 142 -30.40 16.84 2.90
N VAL A 143 -29.37 17.39 3.54
CA VAL A 143 -29.46 17.88 4.92
C VAL A 143 -30.46 19.03 5.01
N ALA A 144 -30.35 20.03 4.13
CA ALA A 144 -31.29 21.14 4.09
C ALA A 144 -32.75 20.68 3.85
N ALA A 145 -32.94 19.67 2.99
CA ALA A 145 -34.25 19.07 2.79
C ALA A 145 -34.77 18.38 4.07
N MET A 146 -33.95 17.60 4.76
CA MET A 146 -34.32 16.97 6.04
C MET A 146 -34.66 18.01 7.11
N GLU A 147 -33.86 19.07 7.24
CA GLU A 147 -34.12 20.18 8.16
C GLU A 147 -35.48 20.83 7.89
N SER A 148 -35.85 21.03 6.62
CA SER A 148 -37.16 21.58 6.26
C SER A 148 -38.33 20.66 6.67
N VAL A 149 -38.15 19.33 6.55
CA VAL A 149 -39.16 18.34 6.97
C VAL A 149 -39.33 18.29 8.49
N VAL A 150 -38.22 18.39 9.23
CA VAL A 150 -38.24 18.45 10.70
C VAL A 150 -38.92 19.72 11.18
N LEU A 151 -38.59 20.87 10.57
CA LEU A 151 -39.25 22.15 10.89
C LEU A 151 -40.75 22.14 10.55
N ALA A 152 -41.14 21.48 9.45
CA ALA A 152 -42.55 21.31 9.08
C ALA A 152 -43.30 20.38 10.05
N SER A 153 -42.66 19.30 10.52
CA SER A 153 -43.26 18.35 11.48
C SER A 153 -43.34 18.90 12.91
N GLY A 154 -42.48 19.85 13.28
CA GLY A 154 -42.53 20.54 14.58
C GLY A 154 -43.72 21.49 14.78
N LYS A 155 -44.53 21.73 13.73
CA LYS A 155 -45.79 22.49 13.78
C LYS A 155 -47.01 21.56 13.72
N GLY A 156 -47.03 20.53 14.55
CA GLY A 156 -48.27 19.82 14.87
C GLY A 156 -49.17 20.70 15.76
N PRO A 157 -50.49 20.72 15.56
CA PRO A 157 -51.40 21.47 16.42
C PRO A 157 -51.28 20.96 17.87
N VAL A 158 -51.08 21.90 18.81
CA VAL A 158 -51.15 21.63 20.25
C VAL A 158 -52.51 21.00 20.56
N PRO A 159 -52.58 19.78 21.12
CA PRO A 159 -53.84 19.23 21.58
C PRO A 159 -54.36 20.12 22.70
N ARG A 160 -55.52 20.73 22.48
CA ARG A 160 -56.25 21.46 23.52
C ARG A 160 -56.62 20.46 24.63
N PRO A 161 -56.37 20.76 25.91
CA PRO A 161 -56.80 19.88 26.99
C PRO A 161 -58.31 20.04 27.17
N GLY A 162 -59.08 19.00 26.88
CA GLY A 162 -60.52 19.02 27.08
C GLY A 162 -61.24 17.75 26.67
N GLY A 163 -61.40 16.84 27.65
CA GLY A 163 -62.66 16.11 27.89
C GLY A 163 -63.07 14.96 26.98
N ALA A 164 -62.92 13.74 27.52
CA ALA A 164 -63.84 12.60 27.49
C ALA A 164 -64.46 12.12 26.15
N ALA A 165 -64.07 10.92 25.73
CA ALA A 165 -64.88 9.81 25.18
C ALA A 165 -63.91 8.63 24.95
N GLU A 166 -64.06 7.51 25.67
CA GLU A 166 -64.69 6.26 25.19
C GLU A 166 -63.94 5.69 23.98
N GLU A 167 -63.05 4.72 24.21
CA GLU A 167 -63.26 3.25 24.09
C GLU A 167 -63.04 2.75 22.65
N GLU A 168 -62.45 1.55 22.57
CA GLU A 168 -62.17 0.74 21.37
C GLU A 168 -60.96 1.22 20.53
N GLU A 169 -60.02 0.40 20.07
CA GLU A 169 -60.04 -1.04 19.81
C GLU A 169 -58.59 -1.56 19.74
N GLU A 170 -58.38 -2.78 20.21
CA GLU A 170 -57.20 -3.59 19.92
C GLU A 170 -57.13 -3.85 18.40
N GLU A 171 -55.95 -3.78 17.80
CA GLU A 171 -55.49 -4.87 16.94
C GLU A 171 -53.99 -4.75 16.63
N GLU A 172 -53.27 -5.78 17.06
CA GLU A 172 -51.88 -6.07 16.74
C GLU A 172 -51.74 -6.29 15.23
N SER A 173 -50.83 -5.59 14.56
CA SER A 173 -50.28 -6.08 13.28
C SER A 173 -48.76 -6.08 13.29
N MET A 174 -48.28 -7.28 13.61
CA MET A 174 -46.98 -7.85 13.39
C MET A 174 -46.56 -7.73 11.92
N VAL A 175 -45.53 -6.93 11.62
CA VAL A 175 -44.86 -6.95 10.30
C VAL A 175 -43.35 -7.18 10.47
N SER A 176 -43.04 -8.49 10.52
CA SER A 176 -41.94 -9.18 9.86
C SER A 176 -40.85 -8.32 9.19
N TRP A 177 -39.67 -8.30 9.81
CA TRP A 177 -38.41 -7.97 9.15
C TRP A 177 -37.98 -9.16 8.29
N SER A 178 -38.04 -9.04 6.97
CA SER A 178 -37.39 -9.98 6.06
C SER A 178 -36.02 -9.45 5.64
N GLU A 179 -34.99 -10.02 6.25
CA GLU A 179 -33.61 -10.05 5.76
C GLU A 179 -33.57 -10.61 4.34
N SER A 180 -32.98 -9.85 3.41
CA SER A 180 -32.58 -10.35 2.10
C SER A 180 -31.39 -9.53 1.62
N ASP A 181 -30.19 -10.09 1.72
CA ASP A 181 -29.25 -10.20 0.60
C ASP A 181 -27.94 -10.87 1.05
N ARG A 182 -27.94 -12.20 1.09
CA ARG A 182 -26.71 -13.00 0.96
C ARG A 182 -26.41 -13.15 -0.52
N ARG A 183 -25.52 -12.32 -1.06
CA ARG A 183 -24.95 -12.57 -2.40
C ARG A 183 -23.90 -13.67 -2.33
N SER A 184 -24.20 -14.69 -3.13
CA SER A 184 -23.46 -15.92 -3.34
C SER A 184 -22.04 -15.70 -3.87
N LEU A 185 -21.15 -16.51 -3.30
CA LEU A 185 -19.86 -16.90 -3.85
C LEU A 185 -20.07 -17.74 -5.12
N GLY A 186 -19.28 -17.49 -6.14
CA GLY A 186 -19.10 -18.38 -7.29
C GLY A 186 -17.61 -18.60 -7.54
N PRO A 187 -17.09 -19.84 -7.45
CA PRO A 187 -15.73 -20.17 -7.82
C PRO A 187 -15.66 -20.56 -9.31
N GLY A 188 -14.72 -19.98 -10.05
CA GLY A 188 -14.38 -20.35 -11.41
C GLY A 188 -13.04 -21.08 -11.46
N SER A 189 -13.12 -22.42 -11.44
CA SER A 189 -12.11 -23.42 -11.83
C SER A 189 -11.49 -23.05 -13.19
N ALA A 190 -10.17 -23.13 -13.40
CA ALA A 190 -9.31 -24.32 -13.60
C ALA A 190 -8.76 -24.34 -15.03
N GLU A 191 -7.44 -24.58 -15.09
CA GLU A 191 -6.72 -25.41 -16.08
C GLU A 191 -6.57 -24.93 -17.53
N GLY A 192 -5.32 -25.03 -17.99
CA GLY A 192 -4.86 -24.68 -19.32
C GLY A 192 -3.35 -24.87 -19.42
N SER A 193 -2.92 -26.11 -19.21
CA SER A 193 -1.61 -26.62 -19.61
C SER A 193 -1.60 -26.89 -21.10
N GLU A 194 -0.67 -26.30 -21.86
CA GLU A 194 -0.25 -26.82 -23.16
C GLU A 194 1.24 -26.52 -23.40
N SER A 195 1.90 -27.57 -23.86
CA SER A 195 3.31 -27.76 -24.19
C SER A 195 3.62 -27.39 -25.65
N GLU A 196 4.89 -27.57 -26.04
CA GLU A 196 5.47 -27.52 -27.41
C GLU A 196 5.92 -26.11 -27.85
N VAL A 197 7.15 -25.84 -28.35
CA VAL A 197 8.29 -26.61 -28.90
C VAL A 197 9.59 -25.89 -28.51
#